data_AF-A0A529MEY6-F1
#
_entry.id   AF-A0A529MEY6-F1
#
_cell.length_a   1.000
_cell.length_b   1.000
_cell.length_c   1.000
_cell.angle_alpha   90.00
_cell.angle_beta   90.00
_cell.angle_gamma   90.00
#
_symmetry.space_group_name_H-M   'P 1'
#
loop_
_entity.id
_entity.type
_entity.pdbx_description
1 polymer ?
#
loop_
_entity_poly.entity_id
_entity_poly.type
_entity_poly.pdbx_seq_one_letter_code
_entity_poly.pdbx_strand_id
1 'polypeptide(L)' 'MSIQAKMEDKLKAAFSPERLAVINESHLHAGHH' A
#
# COMPACT_ATOMS: atom_id res chain seq x y z
N MET A 1 -11.61 -0.98 -5.02
CA MET A 1 -10.19 -0.60 -4.88
C MET A 1 -9.78 -0.70 -3.41
N SER A 2 -8.68 -1.39 -3.10
CA SER A 2 -8.16 -1.54 -1.73
C SER A 2 -7.39 -0.28 -1.27
N ILE A 3 -7.12 -0.16 0.03
CA ILE A 3 -6.27 0.91 0.58
C ILE A 3 -4.83 0.83 0.03
N GLN A 4 -4.30 -0.38 -0.13
CA GLN A 4 -3.00 -0.60 -0.77
C GLN A 4 -2.95 -0.01 -2.18
N ALA A 5 -3.96 -0.29 -3.02
CA ALA A 5 -4.01 0.23 -4.39
C ALA A 5 -3.99 1.78 -4.41
N LYS A 6 -4.76 2.42 -3.51
CA LYS A 6 -4.75 3.88 -3.39
C LYS A 6 -3.39 4.44 -2.97
N MET A 7 -2.63 3.73 -2.15
CA MET A 7 -1.27 4.13 -1.77
C MET A 7 -0.31 4.00 -2.95
N GLU A 8 -0.35 2.87 -3.66
CA GLU A 8 0.48 2.66 -4.86
C GLU A 8 0.27 3.75 -5.91
N ASP A 9 -0.99 4.12 -6.17
CA ASP A 9 -1.33 5.16 -7.16
C ASP A 9 -0.74 6.52 -6.78
N LYS A 10 -0.89 6.92 -5.51
CA LYS A 10 -0.33 8.19 -5.01
C LYS A 10 1.20 8.21 -5.06
N LEU A 11 1.84 7.11 -4.67
CA LEU A 11 3.30 7.02 -4.65
C LEU A 11 3.89 7.02 -6.07
N LYS A 12 3.25 6.31 -7.02
CA LYS A 12 3.63 6.35 -8.44
C LYS A 12 3.53 7.77 -9.00
N ALA A 13 2.42 8.45 -8.74
CA ALA A 13 2.19 9.80 -9.24
C ALA A 13 3.14 10.84 -8.64
N ALA A 14 3.49 10.71 -7.36
CA ALA A 14 4.33 11.70 -6.67
C ALA A 14 5.83 11.55 -6.97
N PHE A 15 6.31 10.32 -7.19
CA PHE A 15 7.74 10.04 -7.16
C PHE A 15 8.30 9.39 -8.43
N SER A 16 7.46 8.99 -9.38
CA SER A 16 7.85 8.29 -10.62
C SER A 16 8.95 7.23 -10.41
N PRO A 17 8.78 6.30 -9.45
CA PRO A 17 9.86 5.42 -9.03
C PRO A 17 10.15 4.34 -10.08
N GLU A 18 11.42 3.95 -10.23
CA GLU A 18 11.80 2.78 -11.04
C GLU A 18 11.26 1.46 -10.45
N ARG A 19 11.15 1.37 -9.12
CA ARG A 19 10.57 0.24 -8.40
C ARG A 19 9.78 0.71 -7.18
N LEU A 20 8.62 0.11 -6.94
CA LEU A 20 7.75 0.36 -5.79
C LEU A 20 7.13 -0.94 -5.31
N ALA A 21 7.13 -1.16 -4.00
CA ALA A 21 6.39 -2.23 -3.34
C ALA A 21 5.64 -1.66 -2.14
N VAL A 22 4.34 -1.96 -2.02
CA VAL A 22 3.52 -1.67 -0.85
C VAL A 22 3.02 -3.02 -0.32
N ILE A 23 3.35 -3.35 0.92
CA ILE A 23 3.01 -4.65 1.54
C ILE A 23 1.95 -4.39 2.63
N ASN A 24 0.79 -5.03 2.52
CA ASN A 24 -0.29 -4.88 3.49
C ASN A 24 -0.36 -6.08 4.45
N GLU A 25 0.33 -5.94 5.58
CA GLU A 25 0.36 -6.93 6.66
C GLU A 25 -0.64 -6.62 7.79
N SER A 26 -1.59 -5.70 7.54
CA SER A 26 -2.57 -5.30 8.55
C SER A 26 -3.35 -6.48 9.11
N HIS A 27 -3.58 -7.52 8.31
CA HIS A 27 -4.28 -8.73 8.74
C HIS A 27 -3.53 -9.52 9.85
N LEU A 28 -2.23 -9.30 10.05
CA LEU A 28 -1.44 -9.91 11.13
C LEU A 28 -1.53 -9.14 12.45
N HIS A 29 -1.97 -7.87 12.41
CA HIS A 29 -1.86 -6.93 13.54
C HIS A 29 -3.16 -6.23 13.90
N ALA A 30 -4.10 -6.12 12.97
CA ALA A 30 -5.45 -5.62 13.21
C ALA A 30 -6.19 -6.71 13.98
N GLY A 31 -6.09 -6.67 15.31
CA GLY A 31 -6.69 -7.66 16.19
C GLY A 31 -8.18 -7.87 15.90
N HIS A 32 -8.62 -9.12 16.03
CA HIS A 32 -10.01 -9.55 15.95
C HIS A 32 -10.36 -10.42 17.18
N HIS A 33 -10.28 -9.81 18.36
CA HIS A 33 -10.89 -10.34 19.58
C HIS A 33 -11.95 -9.36 20.09
#